data_AF-A0A2M8P8D6-F1
#
_entry.id   AF-A0A2M8P8D6-F1
#
_cell.length_a   1.000
_cell.length_b   1.000
_cell.length_c   1.000
_cell.angle_alpha   90.00
_cell.angle_beta   90.00
_cell.angle_gamma   90.00
#
_symmetry.space_group_name_H-M   'P 1'
#
loop_
_entity.id
_entity.type
_entity.pdbx_description
1 polymer ?
#
loop_
_entity_poly.entity_id
_entity_poly.type
_entity_poly.pdbx_seq_one_letter_code
_entity_poly.pdbx_strand_id
1 'polypeptide(L)'
;MSEQFTFQAETQQLLNILIHSLYTEKEIFLRELISNASDALNRVQFEMLTNDNVKDAGADLEIHITVDEENNTLTIADTGIGMTRDEVIENLGTIAKSGAKAFMEAMKEKPDNGSISDIIGQFGVGFYSVFMVADSVDVIT
;
A
#
# COMPACT_ATOMS: atom_id res chain seq x y z
N MET A 1 -5.60 10.30 -22.53
CA MET A 1 -6.24 11.36 -21.71
C MET A 1 -6.02 10.99 -20.25
N SER A 2 -5.72 11.94 -19.38
CA SER A 2 -5.67 11.71 -17.94
C SER A 2 -7.08 11.69 -17.38
N GLU A 3 -7.38 10.73 -16.52
CA GLU A 3 -8.64 10.66 -15.77
C GLU A 3 -8.38 11.05 -14.31
N GLN A 4 -9.34 11.75 -13.70
CA GLN A 4 -9.25 12.15 -12.30
C GLN A 4 -10.34 11.45 -11.50
N PHE A 5 -9.93 10.79 -10.42
CA PHE A 5 -10.81 10.13 -9.48
C PHE A 5 -10.70 10.81 -8.12
N THR A 6 -11.81 10.84 -7.39
CA THR A 6 -11.84 11.38 -6.03
C THR A 6 -11.89 10.21 -5.05
N PHE A 7 -11.04 10.23 -4.03
CA PHE A 7 -11.12 9.26 -2.94
C PHE A 7 -12.50 9.29 -2.29
N GLN A 8 -13.01 8.11 -1.93
CA GLN A 8 -14.25 8.01 -1.17
C GLN A 8 -14.10 8.64 0.22
N ALA A 9 -15.22 9.05 0.82
CA ALA A 9 -15.23 9.78 2.09
C ALA A 9 -14.51 9.01 3.22
N GLU A 10 -14.67 7.69 3.25
CA GLU A 10 -14.01 6.82 4.24
C GLU A 10 -12.48 6.82 4.09
N THR A 11 -11.96 6.82 2.87
CA THR A 11 -10.51 6.90 2.60
C THR A 11 -9.97 8.27 3.00
N GLN A 12 -10.70 9.36 2.73
CA GLN A 12 -10.32 10.69 3.18
C GLN A 12 -10.26 10.79 4.71
N GLN A 13 -11.22 10.18 5.40
CA GLN A 13 -11.24 10.13 6.86
C GLN A 13 -10.09 9.29 7.42
N LEU A 14 -9.78 8.14 6.80
CA LEU A 14 -8.61 7.33 7.13
C LEU A 14 -7.32 8.15 7.01
N LEU A 15 -7.09 8.81 5.87
CA LEU A 15 -5.90 9.65 5.66
C LEU A 15 -5.77 10.72 6.75
N ASN A 16 -6.88 11.37 7.09
CA ASN A 16 -6.90 12.37 8.16
C ASN A 16 -6.50 11.77 9.52
N ILE A 17 -6.96 10.57 9.84
CA ILE A 17 -6.57 9.87 11.09
C ILE A 17 -5.09 9.51 11.06
N LEU A 18 -4.58 8.92 9.98
CA LEU A 18 -3.17 8.51 9.88
C LEU A 18 -2.23 9.71 10.08
N ILE A 19 -2.54 10.85 9.47
CA ILE A 19 -1.75 12.08 9.59
C ILE A 19 -1.70 12.60 11.04
N HIS A 20 -2.81 12.49 11.80
CA HIS A 20 -2.90 13.06 13.14
C HIS A 20 -2.56 12.08 14.28
N SER A 21 -2.71 10.77 14.06
CA SER A 21 -2.57 9.75 15.11
C SER A 21 -1.19 9.10 15.18
N LEU A 22 -0.35 9.23 14.15
CA LEU A 22 0.87 8.41 14.00
C LEU A 22 2.19 9.19 13.96
N TYR A 23 2.30 10.26 14.76
CA TYR A 23 3.52 11.07 14.78
C TYR A 23 4.79 10.34 15.26
N THR A 24 4.65 9.18 15.92
CA THR A 24 5.76 8.49 16.59
C THR A 24 6.34 7.29 15.83
N GLU A 25 5.63 6.68 14.89
CA GLU A 25 6.04 5.43 14.21
C GLU A 25 6.04 5.61 12.70
N LYS A 26 6.76 6.61 12.21
CA LYS A 26 6.73 6.94 10.77
C LYS A 26 7.37 5.84 9.94
N GLU A 27 8.35 5.12 10.46
CA GLU A 27 9.04 4.02 9.78
C GLU A 27 8.11 2.87 9.32
N ILE A 28 6.88 2.81 9.82
CA ILE A 28 5.90 1.80 9.43
C ILE A 28 5.60 1.78 7.94
N PHE A 29 5.65 2.94 7.26
CA PHE A 29 5.33 2.99 5.84
C PHE A 29 6.22 2.03 5.03
N LEU A 30 7.50 1.93 5.43
CA LEU A 30 8.46 1.09 4.73
C LEU A 30 8.12 -0.39 4.93
N ARG A 31 7.70 -0.78 6.14
CA ARG A 31 7.23 -2.14 6.44
C ARG A 31 6.02 -2.50 5.57
N GLU A 32 5.04 -1.61 5.49
CA GLU A 32 3.81 -1.88 4.73
C GLU A 32 4.08 -1.97 3.22
N LEU A 33 4.89 -1.08 2.66
CA LEU A 33 5.22 -1.12 1.23
C LEU A 33 6.05 -2.37 0.87
N ILE A 34 7.01 -2.76 1.72
CA ILE A 34 7.77 -4.01 1.53
C ILE A 34 6.84 -5.23 1.66
N SER A 35 5.89 -5.23 2.59
CA SER A 35 4.91 -6.32 2.72
C SER A 35 4.06 -6.46 1.46
N ASN A 36 3.55 -5.34 0.93
CA ASN A 36 2.76 -5.34 -0.31
C ASN A 36 3.57 -5.85 -1.51
N ALA A 37 4.83 -5.41 -1.65
CA ALA A 37 5.74 -5.90 -2.68
C ALA A 37 6.01 -7.41 -2.53
N SER A 38 6.24 -7.89 -1.30
CA SER A 38 6.41 -9.32 -1.03
C SER A 38 5.16 -10.13 -1.40
N ASP A 39 3.96 -9.62 -1.14
CA ASP A 39 2.71 -10.28 -1.54
C ASP A 39 2.56 -10.31 -3.07
N ALA A 40 2.96 -9.26 -3.77
CA ALA A 40 2.97 -9.21 -5.22
C ALA A 40 3.93 -10.25 -5.83
N LEU A 41 5.13 -10.42 -5.27
CA LEU A 41 6.09 -11.46 -5.68
C LEU A 41 5.56 -12.86 -5.38
N ASN A 42 4.95 -13.08 -4.23
CA ASN A 42 4.35 -14.37 -3.87
C ASN A 42 3.21 -14.76 -4.84
N ARG A 43 2.41 -13.79 -5.28
CA ARG A 43 1.38 -14.02 -6.30
C ARG A 43 1.98 -14.46 -7.63
N VAL A 44 3.09 -13.85 -8.06
CA VAL A 44 3.81 -14.29 -9.27
C VAL A 44 4.32 -15.72 -9.12
N GLN A 45 4.92 -16.08 -7.98
CA GLN A 45 5.38 -17.45 -7.75
C GLN A 45 4.24 -18.45 -7.85
N PHE A 46 3.08 -18.13 -7.29
CA PHE A 46 1.89 -19.00 -7.37
C PHE A 46 1.40 -19.17 -8.82
N GLU A 47 1.34 -18.08 -9.59
CA GLU A 47 0.98 -18.12 -11.01
C GLU A 47 1.99 -18.94 -11.83
N MET A 48 3.29 -18.79 -11.59
CA MET A 48 4.35 -19.58 -12.26
C MET A 48 4.23 -21.09 -12.00
N LEU A 49 3.72 -21.49 -10.83
CA LEU A 49 3.50 -22.89 -10.48
C LEU A 49 2.20 -23.48 -11.07
N THR A 50 1.24 -22.62 -11.43
CA THR A 50 -0.12 -23.07 -11.79
C THR A 50 -0.49 -22.79 -13.25
N ASN A 51 0.30 -21.98 -13.96
CA ASN A 51 0.01 -21.52 -15.31
C ASN A 51 1.24 -21.61 -16.23
N ASP A 52 1.13 -22.37 -17.33
CA ASP A 52 2.23 -22.59 -18.29
C ASP A 52 2.55 -21.35 -19.16
N ASN A 53 1.74 -20.28 -19.08
CA ASN A 53 1.85 -19.08 -19.92
C ASN A 53 2.35 -17.83 -19.17
N VAL A 54 3.11 -17.98 -18.08
CA VAL A 54 3.70 -16.81 -17.42
C VAL A 54 4.78 -16.21 -18.32
N LYS A 55 4.61 -14.92 -18.64
CA LYS A 55 5.66 -14.14 -19.31
C LYS A 55 6.87 -14.09 -18.37
N ASP A 56 8.01 -14.55 -18.88
CA ASP A 56 9.30 -14.47 -18.19
C ASP A 56 9.40 -15.28 -16.89
N ALA A 57 9.13 -16.59 -16.99
CA ALA A 57 9.31 -17.58 -15.90
C ALA A 57 10.71 -17.63 -15.27
N GLY A 58 11.68 -16.88 -15.80
CA GLY A 58 13.05 -16.75 -15.29
C GLY A 58 13.44 -15.36 -14.81
N ALA A 59 12.48 -14.42 -14.71
CA ALA A 59 12.76 -13.10 -14.14
C ALA A 59 13.02 -13.22 -12.63
N ASP A 60 14.06 -12.54 -12.15
CA ASP A 60 14.39 -12.52 -10.72
C ASP A 60 13.28 -11.78 -9.94
N LEU A 61 12.86 -12.41 -8.83
CA LEU A 61 11.84 -11.88 -7.93
C LEU A 61 12.50 -11.01 -6.87
N GLU A 62 12.45 -9.70 -7.06
CA GLU A 62 13.24 -8.74 -6.30
C GLU A 62 12.41 -7.53 -5.88
N ILE A 63 12.85 -6.90 -4.80
CA ILE A 63 12.37 -5.60 -4.32
C ILE A 63 13.58 -4.67 -4.31
N HIS A 64 13.50 -3.59 -5.08
CA HIS A 64 14.51 -2.54 -5.15
C HIS A 64 14.05 -1.31 -4.38
N ILE A 65 14.93 -0.80 -3.51
CA ILE A 65 14.71 0.46 -2.78
C ILE A 65 15.78 1.44 -3.24
N THR A 66 15.36 2.53 -3.86
CA THR A 66 16.25 3.57 -4.39
C THR A 66 15.95 4.90 -3.72
N VAL A 67 16.99 5.59 -3.26
CA VAL A 67 16.91 6.94 -2.68
C VAL A 67 17.52 7.92 -3.67
N ASP A 68 16.77 8.97 -3.98
CA ASP A 68 17.26 10.10 -4.78
C ASP A 68 17.21 11.35 -3.91
N GLU A 69 18.39 11.76 -3.40
CA GLU A 69 18.53 12.93 -2.55
C GLU A 69 18.36 14.25 -3.34
N GLU A 70 18.65 14.27 -4.64
CA GLU A 70 18.54 15.47 -5.47
C GLU A 70 17.07 15.83 -5.70
N ASN A 71 16.24 14.82 -5.98
CA ASN A 71 14.80 14.98 -6.20
C ASN A 71 13.96 14.79 -4.91
N ASN A 72 14.60 14.41 -3.80
CA ASN A 72 13.96 14.10 -2.53
C ASN A 72 12.86 13.03 -2.66
N THR A 73 13.16 11.96 -3.39
CA THR A 73 12.24 10.85 -3.64
C THR A 73 12.78 9.52 -3.13
N LEU A 74 11.88 8.69 -2.61
CA LEU A 74 12.13 7.28 -2.28
C LEU A 74 11.30 6.42 -3.23
N THR A 75 11.96 5.52 -3.96
CA THR A 75 11.30 4.58 -4.86
C THR A 75 11.40 3.17 -4.31
N ILE A 76 10.26 2.48 -4.21
CA ILE A 76 10.18 1.06 -3.91
C ILE A 76 9.57 0.40 -5.15
N ALA A 77 10.34 -0.48 -5.79
CA ALA A 77 9.92 -1.17 -7.00
C ALA A 77 10.03 -2.68 -6.79
N ASP A 78 9.02 -3.43 -7.22
CA ASP A 78 9.03 -4.89 -7.20
C ASP A 78 8.82 -5.47 -8.60
N THR A 79 9.28 -6.69 -8.80
CA THR A 79 9.04 -7.48 -10.02
C THR A 79 7.83 -8.40 -9.91
N GLY A 80 6.87 -8.01 -9.07
CA GLY A 80 5.66 -8.77 -8.78
C GLY A 80 4.60 -8.70 -9.88
N ILE A 81 3.39 -9.12 -9.53
CA ILE A 81 2.31 -9.34 -10.51
C ILE A 81 1.75 -8.02 -11.08
N GLY A 82 2.04 -6.91 -10.42
CA GLY A 82 1.49 -5.60 -10.73
C GLY A 82 -0.02 -5.52 -10.52
N MET A 83 -0.62 -4.46 -11.05
CA MET A 83 -2.06 -4.22 -11.05
C MET A 83 -2.50 -3.76 -12.44
N THR A 84 -3.63 -4.27 -12.90
CA THR A 84 -4.35 -3.69 -14.04
C THR A 84 -4.94 -2.32 -13.68
N ARG A 85 -5.31 -1.54 -14.69
CA ARG A 85 -5.97 -0.23 -14.50
C ARG A 85 -7.20 -0.33 -13.58
N ASP A 86 -8.01 -1.36 -13.75
CA ASP A 86 -9.22 -1.53 -12.96
C ASP A 86 -8.88 -1.93 -11.52
N GLU A 87 -7.87 -2.78 -11.31
CA GLU A 87 -7.35 -3.09 -9.97
C GLU A 87 -6.74 -1.86 -9.28
N VAL A 88 -6.09 -0.95 -10.01
CA VAL A 88 -5.59 0.31 -9.43
C VAL A 88 -6.76 1.16 -8.91
N ILE A 89 -7.79 1.36 -9.75
CA ILE A 89 -8.99 2.14 -9.38
C ILE A 89 -9.73 1.46 -8.22
N GLU A 90 -9.81 0.14 -8.24
CA GLU A 90 -10.51 -0.63 -7.23
C GLU A 90 -9.71 -0.67 -5.93
N ASN A 91 -8.48 -1.17 -5.91
CA ASN A 91 -7.68 -1.37 -4.70
C ASN A 91 -7.23 -0.06 -4.05
N LEU A 92 -6.76 0.90 -4.84
CA LEU A 92 -6.29 2.19 -4.32
C LEU A 92 -7.40 3.24 -4.23
N GLY A 93 -8.51 3.07 -4.95
CA GLY A 93 -9.61 4.04 -4.95
C GLY A 93 -10.85 3.62 -4.14
N THR A 94 -11.17 2.32 -4.08
CA THR A 94 -12.51 1.83 -3.69
C THR A 94 -12.52 0.73 -2.62
N ILE A 95 -11.80 -0.39 -2.79
CA ILE A 95 -11.72 -1.52 -1.83
C ILE A 95 -11.08 -1.08 -0.51
N ALA A 96 -10.21 -0.08 -0.55
CA ALA A 96 -9.73 0.60 0.64
C ALA A 96 -10.87 1.06 1.58
N LYS A 97 -12.11 1.20 1.10
CA LYS A 97 -13.29 1.53 1.90
C LYS A 97 -13.59 0.49 2.99
N SER A 98 -13.57 -0.80 2.69
CA SER A 98 -13.94 -1.83 3.67
C SER A 98 -12.87 -1.92 4.76
N GLY A 99 -11.61 -1.90 4.36
CA GLY A 99 -10.46 -1.79 5.25
C GLY A 99 -10.47 -0.52 6.10
N ALA A 100 -10.67 0.64 5.47
CA ALA A 100 -10.76 1.93 6.16
C ALA A 100 -11.90 1.97 7.17
N LYS A 101 -13.08 1.45 6.81
CA LYS A 101 -14.23 1.40 7.71
C LYS A 101 -13.94 0.52 8.94
N ALA A 102 -13.43 -0.69 8.72
CA ALA A 102 -13.09 -1.60 9.80
C ALA A 102 -11.97 -1.05 10.70
N PHE A 103 -10.97 -0.39 10.10
CA PHE A 103 -9.93 0.33 10.82
C PHE A 103 -10.50 1.45 11.71
N MET A 104 -11.39 2.28 11.15
CA MET A 104 -12.04 3.37 11.90
C MET A 104 -12.91 2.85 13.05
N GLU A 105 -13.56 1.70 12.89
CA GLU A 105 -14.32 1.03 13.95
C GLU A 105 -13.36 0.52 15.05
N ALA A 106 -12.30 -0.19 14.69
CA ALA A 106 -11.29 -0.69 15.63
C ALA A 106 -10.61 0.43 16.43
N MET A 107 -10.30 1.56 15.78
CA MET A 107 -9.72 2.75 16.44
C MET A 107 -10.65 3.37 17.47
N LYS A 108 -11.97 3.36 17.24
CA LYS A 108 -12.96 3.86 18.22
C LYS A 108 -13.07 2.96 19.44
N GLU A 109 -12.83 1.66 19.28
CA GLU A 109 -12.94 0.67 20.35
C GLU A 109 -11.68 0.55 21.21
N LYS A 110 -10.50 0.94 20.69
CA LYS A 110 -9.22 0.85 21.41
C LYS A 110 -8.40 2.17 21.35
N PRO A 111 -8.69 3.15 22.22
CA PRO A 111 -7.91 4.38 22.26
C PRO A 111 -6.49 4.22 22.85
N ASP A 112 -6.26 3.23 23.73
CA ASP A 112 -5.18 3.36 24.74
C ASP A 112 -4.14 2.24 24.86
N ASN A 113 -4.16 1.11 24.13
CA ASN A 113 -3.22 0.00 24.45
C ASN A 113 -2.81 -0.99 23.33
N GLY A 114 -3.18 -0.78 22.07
CA GLY A 114 -2.63 -1.54 20.95
C GLY A 114 -1.81 -0.61 20.08
N SER A 115 -0.61 -1.02 19.63
CA SER A 115 0.08 -0.17 18.66
C SER A 115 -0.79 -0.10 17.40
N ILE A 116 -1.08 1.13 16.96
CA ILE A 116 -1.81 1.39 15.73
C ILE A 116 -1.07 0.68 14.56
N SER A 117 0.24 0.43 14.69
CA SER A 117 1.01 -0.39 13.77
C SER A 117 0.43 -1.77 13.52
N ASP A 118 -0.05 -2.43 14.56
CA ASP A 118 -0.50 -3.81 14.48
C ASP A 118 -1.89 -3.89 13.84
N ILE A 119 -2.65 -2.80 13.99
CA ILE A 119 -3.99 -2.63 13.45
C ILE A 119 -3.91 -2.34 11.94
N ILE A 120 -2.99 -1.47 11.50
CA ILE A 120 -2.86 -1.07 10.08
C ILE A 120 -2.71 -2.27 9.13
N GLY A 121 -1.82 -3.21 9.47
CA GLY A 121 -1.56 -4.39 8.64
C GLY A 121 -2.75 -5.35 8.56
N GLN A 122 -3.59 -5.40 9.60
CA GLN A 122 -4.76 -6.29 9.65
C GLN A 122 -5.88 -5.88 8.69
N PHE A 123 -6.02 -4.57 8.42
CA PHE A 123 -7.16 -4.03 7.66
C PHE A 123 -6.83 -3.68 6.21
N GLY A 124 -5.62 -3.97 5.72
CA GLY A 124 -5.24 -3.70 4.32
C GLY A 124 -5.20 -2.21 3.99
N VAL A 125 -4.99 -1.36 5.00
CA VAL A 125 -4.86 0.10 4.85
C VAL A 125 -3.40 0.55 4.86
N GLY A 126 -2.46 -0.39 4.90
CA GLY A 126 -1.02 -0.18 5.01
C GLY A 126 -0.44 0.75 3.94
N PHE A 127 -0.94 0.66 2.70
CA PHE A 127 -0.49 1.54 1.61
C PHE A 127 -0.56 3.02 2.00
N TYR A 128 -1.63 3.46 2.65
CA TYR A 128 -1.88 4.87 2.96
C TYR A 128 -0.95 5.45 4.03
N SER A 129 -0.21 4.61 4.76
CA SER A 129 0.80 5.06 5.71
C SER A 129 1.95 5.84 5.03
N VAL A 130 2.15 5.69 3.73
CA VAL A 130 3.10 6.48 2.94
C VAL A 130 2.87 7.99 3.05
N PHE A 131 1.61 8.43 3.20
CA PHE A 131 1.25 9.84 3.33
C PHE A 131 1.65 10.44 4.69
N MET A 132 2.20 9.64 5.60
CA MET A 132 2.81 10.15 6.83
C MET A 132 4.20 10.75 6.61
N VAL A 133 4.85 10.41 5.49
CA VAL A 133 6.21 10.83 5.14
C VAL A 133 6.32 11.51 3.78
N ALA A 134 5.31 11.37 2.91
CA ALA A 134 5.30 11.93 1.56
C ALA A 134 4.09 12.83 1.31
N ASP A 135 4.32 13.98 0.68
CA ASP A 135 3.26 14.90 0.25
C ASP A 135 2.54 14.40 -1.01
N SER A 136 3.22 13.58 -1.83
CA SER A 136 2.71 13.01 -3.08
C SER A 136 3.25 11.61 -3.28
N VAL A 137 2.47 10.75 -3.95
CA VAL A 137 2.84 9.37 -4.26
C VAL A 137 2.44 9.04 -5.68
N ASP A 138 3.43 8.57 -6.45
CA ASP A 138 3.23 8.04 -7.80
C ASP A 138 3.32 6.51 -7.76
N VAL A 139 2.34 5.85 -8.35
CA VAL A 139 2.32 4.39 -8.50
C VAL A 139 2.41 4.07 -9.99
N ILE A 140 3.43 3.31 -10.37
CA ILE A 140 3.68 2.84 -11.73
C ILE A 140 3.59 1.31 -11.68
N THR A 141 2.75 0.73 -12.53
CA THR A 141 2.49 -0.71 -12.57
C THR A 141 2.07 -1.18 -13.96
#